data_AF-A0AAN4T6Z5-F1
#
_entry.id   AF-A0AAN4T6Z5-F1
#
_cell.length_a   1.000
_cell.length_b   1.000
_cell.length_c   1.000
_cell.angle_alpha   90.00
_cell.angle_beta   90.00
_cell.angle_gamma   90.00
#
_symmetry.space_group_name_H-M   'P 1'
#
loop_
_entity.id
_entity.type
_entity.pdbx_description
1 polymer ?
#
loop_
_entity_poly.entity_id
_entity_poly.type
_entity_poly.pdbx_seq_one_letter_code
_entity_poly.pdbx_strand_id
1 'polypeptide(L)'
;MSPLSMQPILFKELLKITIGDDWDLKGPAIAVEDNLLIQCGYDVHKQYQYLAFFHRHVLPVLGPFIRSSLEANYSSGFSAEGYPMELSLNYQASKATVQLGCEPIGEFTGTSQDPMNP
;
A
#
# COMPACT_ATOMS: atom_id res chain seq x y z
N MET A 1 31.15 12.78 -0.81
CA MET A 1 30.32 12.24 -1.90
C MET A 1 28.90 12.14 -1.38
N SER A 2 27.99 12.97 -1.88
CA SER A 2 26.57 12.89 -1.51
C SER A 2 25.95 11.70 -2.26
N PRO A 3 25.25 10.76 -1.59
CA PRO A 3 24.56 9.71 -2.30
C PRO A 3 23.43 10.33 -3.12
N LEU A 4 23.31 9.89 -4.37
CA LEU A 4 22.28 10.27 -5.32
C LEU A 4 20.89 10.20 -4.65
N SER A 5 20.37 11.33 -4.17
CA SER A 5 18.96 11.43 -3.82
C SER A 5 18.20 11.35 -5.15
N MET A 6 17.62 10.20 -5.44
CA MET A 6 16.60 10.12 -6.48
C MET A 6 15.58 11.22 -6.21
N GLN A 7 15.18 11.97 -7.24
CA GLN A 7 14.21 13.04 -7.05
C GLN A 7 12.80 12.44 -6.84
N PRO A 8 11.93 13.03 -6.00
CA PRO A 8 10.59 12.51 -5.68
C PRO A 8 9.75 12.14 -6.90
N ILE A 9 9.89 12.93 -7.97
CA ILE A 9 9.21 12.72 -9.24
C ILE A 9 9.69 11.43 -9.91
N LEU A 10 11.01 11.21 -9.98
CA LEU A 10 11.59 10.07 -10.70
C LEU A 10 11.21 8.73 -10.07
N PHE A 11 11.13 8.68 -8.74
CA PHE A 11 10.73 7.45 -8.04
C PHE A 11 9.24 7.13 -8.23
N LYS A 12 8.36 8.14 -8.22
CA LYS A 12 6.93 7.93 -8.52
C LYS A 12 6.73 7.44 -9.95
N GLU A 13 7.50 7.96 -10.90
CA GLU A 13 7.48 7.47 -12.28
C GLU A 13 8.04 6.04 -12.38
N LEU A 14 9.08 5.68 -11.62
CA LEU A 14 9.55 4.30 -11.55
C LEU A 14 8.51 3.35 -10.95
N LEU A 15 7.82 3.76 -9.88
CA LEU A 15 6.72 2.98 -9.29
C LEU A 15 5.56 2.80 -10.27
N LYS A 16 5.21 3.84 -11.04
CA LYS A 16 4.23 3.73 -12.13
C LYS A 16 4.64 2.69 -13.15
N ILE A 17 5.90 2.73 -13.61
CA ILE A 17 6.42 1.78 -14.59
C ILE A 17 6.39 0.35 -14.06
N THR A 18 6.68 0.13 -12.77
CA THR A 18 6.69 -1.22 -12.19
C THR A 18 5.31 -1.80 -11.90
N ILE A 19 4.32 -0.94 -11.61
CA ILE A 19 2.92 -1.37 -11.39
C ILE A 19 2.19 -1.53 -12.73
N GLY A 20 2.61 -0.80 -13.77
CA GLY A 20 2.09 -0.94 -15.13
C GLY A 20 0.59 -0.66 -15.20
N ASP A 21 -0.15 -1.54 -15.88
CA ASP A 21 -1.58 -1.37 -16.19
C ASP A 21 -2.48 -1.36 -14.93
N ASP A 22 -1.97 -1.84 -13.79
CA ASP A 22 -2.70 -1.81 -12.51
C ASP A 22 -2.59 -0.46 -11.77
N TRP A 23 -1.86 0.53 -12.34
CA TRP A 23 -1.60 1.80 -11.66
C TRP A 23 -2.88 2.53 -11.26
N ASP A 24 -3.92 2.49 -12.08
CA ASP A 24 -5.20 3.13 -11.77
C ASP A 24 -5.88 2.55 -10.52
N LEU A 25 -5.56 1.30 -10.17
CA LEU A 25 -6.08 0.61 -8.99
C LEU A 25 -5.17 0.79 -7.78
N LYS A 26 -3.87 0.58 -7.97
CA LYS A 26 -2.88 0.43 -6.90
C LYS A 26 -2.13 1.74 -6.60
N GLY A 27 -2.05 2.64 -7.57
CA GLY A 27 -1.39 3.94 -7.47
C GLY A 27 -1.97 4.90 -6.42
N PRO A 28 -3.30 4.97 -6.23
CA PRO A 28 -3.88 5.80 -5.17
C PRO A 28 -3.39 5.44 -3.77
N ALA A 29 -3.23 4.16 -3.45
CA ALA A 29 -2.72 3.71 -2.14
C ALA A 29 -1.30 4.23 -1.87
N ILE A 30 -0.41 4.13 -2.85
CA ILE A 30 0.95 4.68 -2.79
C ILE A 30 0.94 6.19 -2.61
N ALA A 31 0.06 6.88 -3.33
CA ALA A 31 -0.04 8.34 -3.26
C ALA A 31 -0.53 8.81 -1.88
N VAL A 32 -1.48 8.09 -1.28
CA VAL A 32 -1.97 8.36 0.08
C VAL A 32 -0.85 8.11 1.09
N GLU A 33 -0.16 6.98 1.02
CA GLU A 33 0.94 6.66 1.93
C GLU A 33 2.05 7.72 1.87
N ASP A 34 2.49 8.10 0.67
CA ASP A 34 3.50 9.14 0.48
C ASP A 34 3.08 10.48 1.11
N ASN A 35 1.84 10.91 0.85
CA ASN A 35 1.31 12.13 1.46
C ASN A 35 1.29 12.07 2.99
N LEU A 36 0.91 10.93 3.58
CA LEU A 36 0.91 10.75 5.03
C LEU A 36 2.32 10.78 5.61
N LEU A 37 3.30 10.17 4.94
CA LEU A 37 4.70 10.20 5.36
C LEU A 37 5.26 11.63 5.32
N ILE A 38 4.93 12.41 4.28
CA ILE A 38 5.30 13.83 4.19
C ILE A 38 4.67 14.62 5.34
N GLN A 39 3.36 14.47 5.57
CA GLN A 39 2.64 15.19 6.62
C GLN A 39 3.13 14.85 8.03
N CYS A 40 3.57 13.60 8.25
CA CYS A 40 4.14 13.16 9.52
C CYS A 40 5.62 13.55 9.71
N GLY A 41 6.22 14.28 8.75
CA GLY A 41 7.58 14.81 8.88
C GLY A 41 8.67 13.77 8.70
N TYR A 42 8.41 12.67 7.98
CA TYR A 42 9.46 11.72 7.61
C TYR A 42 10.45 12.38 6.65
N ASP A 43 11.74 12.13 6.83
CA ASP A 43 12.74 12.57 5.86
C ASP A 43 12.62 11.78 4.55
N VAL A 44 13.15 12.35 3.47
CA VAL A 44 13.02 11.81 2.12
C VAL A 44 13.57 10.38 1.99
N HIS A 45 14.61 10.02 2.73
CA HIS A 45 15.18 8.66 2.66
C HIS A 45 14.23 7.64 3.28
N LYS A 46 13.59 7.98 4.40
CA LYS A 46 12.56 7.12 5.01
C LYS A 46 11.30 7.04 4.13
N GLN A 47 10.89 8.13 3.50
CA GLN A 47 9.78 8.12 2.55
C GLN A 47 10.04 7.08 1.45
N TYR A 48 11.23 7.11 0.84
CA TYR A 48 11.61 6.12 -0.17
C TYR A 48 11.69 4.70 0.36
N GLN A 49 12.28 4.51 1.54
CA GLN A 49 12.39 3.20 2.14
C GLN A 49 11.02 2.56 2.32
N TYR A 50 10.04 3.29 2.87
CA TYR A 50 8.71 2.75 3.13
C TYR A 50 7.89 2.57 1.87
N LEU A 51 7.92 3.52 0.92
CA LEU A 51 7.22 3.33 -0.35
C LEU A 51 7.79 2.17 -1.17
N ALA A 52 9.12 1.96 -1.14
CA ALA A 52 9.75 0.80 -1.77
C ALA A 52 9.34 -0.51 -1.08
N PHE A 53 9.28 -0.52 0.26
CA PHE A 53 8.80 -1.66 1.04
C PHE A 53 7.34 -1.98 0.69
N PHE A 54 6.47 -0.97 0.70
CA PHE A 54 5.06 -1.10 0.36
C PHE A 54 4.87 -1.70 -1.02
N HIS A 55 5.52 -1.11 -2.03
CA HIS A 55 5.47 -1.58 -3.40
C HIS A 55 5.99 -3.02 -3.55
N ARG A 56 7.11 -3.36 -2.91
CA ARG A 56 7.79 -4.65 -3.11
C ARG A 56 7.14 -5.80 -2.33
N HIS A 57 6.57 -5.52 -1.16
CA HIS A 57 6.18 -6.55 -0.20
C HIS A 57 4.70 -6.54 0.16
N VAL A 58 4.06 -5.38 0.21
CA VAL A 58 2.66 -5.27 0.63
C VAL A 58 1.74 -5.39 -0.56
N LEU A 59 1.96 -4.55 -1.57
CA LEU A 59 1.13 -4.48 -2.78
C LEU A 59 0.87 -5.81 -3.50
N PRO A 60 1.85 -6.73 -3.62
CA PRO A 60 1.65 -8.03 -4.25
C PRO A 60 0.71 -8.96 -3.47
N VAL A 61 0.61 -8.79 -2.15
CA VAL A 61 -0.17 -9.69 -1.28
C VAL A 61 -1.56 -9.16 -0.95
N LEU A 62 -1.93 -7.96 -1.42
CA LEU A 62 -3.30 -7.42 -1.19
C LEU A 62 -4.36 -8.05 -2.10
N GLY A 63 -4.01 -9.04 -2.91
CA GLY A 63 -4.92 -9.64 -3.88
C GLY A 63 -5.43 -8.64 -4.94
N PRO A 64 -6.53 -8.98 -5.64
CA PRO A 64 -7.17 -8.09 -6.60
C PRO A 64 -7.85 -6.91 -5.89
N PHE A 65 -7.63 -5.70 -6.41
CA PHE A 65 -8.39 -4.52 -5.96
C PHE A 65 -9.83 -4.63 -6.46
N ILE A 66 -10.77 -4.73 -5.53
CA ILE A 66 -12.20 -4.89 -5.79
C ILE A 66 -12.69 -3.65 -6.56
N ARG A 67 -13.15 -3.84 -7.81
CA ARG A 67 -13.90 -2.81 -8.55
C ARG A 67 -15.39 -3.07 -8.34
N SER A 68 -16.22 -2.06 -8.57
CA SER A 68 -17.69 -2.20 -8.63
C SER A 68 -18.18 -3.25 -9.66
N SER A 69 -17.31 -3.73 -10.54
CA SER A 69 -17.59 -4.77 -11.55
C SER A 69 -16.82 -6.09 -11.35
N LEU A 70 -15.97 -6.20 -10.32
CA LEU A 70 -15.15 -7.38 -10.04
C LEU A 70 -15.47 -7.83 -8.62
N GLU A 71 -16.33 -8.84 -8.48
CA GLU A 71 -16.55 -9.46 -7.17
C GLU A 71 -15.27 -10.20 -6.78
N ALA A 72 -14.70 -9.86 -5.63
CA ALA A 72 -13.65 -10.68 -5.04
C ALA A 72 -14.27 -11.87 -4.32
N ASN A 73 -13.60 -13.02 -4.39
CA ASN A 73 -14.00 -14.22 -3.65
C ASN A 73 -13.92 -14.01 -2.13
N TYR A 74 -13.17 -12.99 -1.69
CA TYR A 74 -12.96 -12.64 -0.30
C TYR A 74 -13.11 -11.13 -0.10
N SER A 75 -13.87 -10.76 0.94
CA SER A 75 -14.03 -9.38 1.39
C SER A 75 -13.41 -9.26 2.77
N SER A 76 -12.36 -8.46 2.89
CA SER A 76 -11.67 -8.25 4.16
C SER A 76 -12.52 -7.44 5.15
N GLY A 77 -12.34 -7.68 6.44
CA GLY A 77 -12.96 -6.90 7.51
C GLY A 77 -12.27 -5.57 7.82
N PHE A 78 -11.13 -5.25 7.19
CA PHE A 78 -10.36 -4.03 7.44
C PHE A 78 -11.06 -2.74 6.98
N SER A 79 -11.90 -2.80 5.94
CA SER A 79 -12.60 -1.63 5.40
C SER A 79 -14.06 -1.96 5.11
N ALA A 80 -14.92 -0.94 5.13
CA ALA A 80 -16.34 -1.11 4.82
C ALA A 80 -16.57 -1.61 3.38
N GLU A 81 -15.63 -1.32 2.49
CA GLU A 81 -15.61 -1.69 1.08
C GLU A 81 -14.90 -3.04 0.82
N GLY A 82 -14.40 -3.70 1.86
CA GLY A 82 -13.78 -5.02 1.75
C GLY A 82 -12.29 -5.02 1.40
N TYR A 83 -11.61 -3.87 1.49
CA TYR A 83 -10.18 -3.80 1.17
C TYR A 83 -9.31 -4.49 2.24
N PRO A 84 -8.28 -5.26 1.86
CA PRO A 84 -7.42 -5.99 2.79
C PRO A 84 -6.28 -5.13 3.37
N MET A 85 -6.55 -3.84 3.58
CA MET A 85 -5.54 -2.90 4.06
C MET A 85 -6.18 -1.64 4.68
N GLU A 86 -5.53 -1.11 5.70
CA GLU A 86 -5.80 0.20 6.28
C GLU A 86 -4.52 0.97 6.57
N LEU A 87 -4.61 2.30 6.53
CA LEU A 87 -3.57 3.21 7.02
C LEU A 87 -4.12 3.95 8.23
N SER A 88 -3.33 4.01 9.30
CA SER A 88 -3.67 4.75 10.51
C SER A 88 -2.54 5.66 10.96
N LEU A 89 -2.88 6.63 11.81
CA LEU A 89 -1.94 7.61 12.34
C LEU A 89 -1.94 7.54 13.86
N ASN A 90 -0.76 7.30 14.43
CA ASN A 90 -0.54 7.42 15.86
C ASN A 90 0.06 8.80 16.16
N TYR A 91 -0.71 9.64 16.84
CA TYR A 91 -0.31 10.98 17.28
C TYR A 91 0.24 10.95 18.71
N GLN A 92 1.44 11.49 18.88
CA GLN A 92 2.08 11.74 20.16
C GLN A 92 2.41 13.23 20.27
N ALA A 93 2.75 13.69 21.49
CA ALA A 93 2.97 15.11 21.78
C ALA A 93 4.00 15.81 20.84
N SER A 94 4.96 15.07 20.29
CA SER A 94 6.02 15.61 19.42
C SER A 94 6.18 14.88 18.09
N LYS A 95 5.33 13.91 17.78
CA LYS A 95 5.50 13.04 16.60
C LYS A 95 4.17 12.46 16.14
N ALA A 96 3.99 12.37 14.82
CA ALA A 96 2.99 11.49 14.21
C ALA A 96 3.68 10.30 13.54
N THR A 97 3.09 9.11 13.64
CA THR A 97 3.62 7.88 13.03
C THR A 97 2.55 7.25 12.15
N VAL A 98 2.86 7.08 10.86
CA VAL A 98 2.05 6.29 9.93
C VAL A 98 2.19 4.81 10.28
N GLN A 99 1.06 4.11 10.35
CA GLN A 99 0.96 2.68 10.57
C GLN A 99 0.17 2.04 9.44
N LEU A 100 0.58 0.85 9.04
CA LEU A 100 -0.05 0.04 8.01
C LEU A 100 -0.58 -1.24 8.67
N GLY A 101 -1.88 -1.47 8.53
CA GLY A 101 -2.50 -2.78 8.77
C GLY A 101 -2.84 -3.40 7.42
N CYS A 102 -2.54 -4.68 7.22
CA CYS A 102 -2.95 -5.38 6.01
C CYS A 102 -3.19 -6.86 6.28
N GLU A 103 -4.05 -7.44 5.45
CA GLU A 103 -4.32 -8.87 5.37
C GLU A 103 -3.72 -9.41 4.07
N PRO A 104 -2.69 -10.27 4.12
CA PRO A 104 -2.22 -10.96 2.93
C PRO A 104 -3.31 -11.89 2.40
N ILE A 105 -3.68 -11.74 1.13
CA ILE A 105 -4.70 -12.53 0.43
C ILE A 105 -3.99 -13.50 -0.51
N GLY A 106 -4.18 -14.80 -0.26
CA GLY A 106 -3.69 -15.87 -1.11
C GLY A 106 -4.51 -16.03 -2.40
N GLU A 107 -3.96 -16.74 -3.38
CA GLU A 107 -4.62 -17.00 -4.67
C GLU A 107 -5.95 -17.77 -4.50
N PHE A 108 -6.04 -18.63 -3.47
CA PHE A 108 -7.22 -19.46 -3.20
C PHE A 108 -8.14 -18.89 -2.13
N THR A 109 -7.83 -17.72 -1.59
CA THR A 109 -8.59 -17.14 -0.48
C THR A 109 -10.03 -16.83 -0.88
N GLY A 110 -10.97 -17.21 -0.02
CA GLY A 110 -12.42 -17.17 -0.27
C GLY A 110 -12.96 -18.35 -1.10
N THR A 111 -12.13 -19.32 -1.47
CA THR A 111 -12.57 -20.54 -2.19
C THR A 111 -12.75 -21.72 -1.24
N SER A 112 -13.20 -22.87 -1.75
CA SER A 112 -13.26 -24.10 -0.95
C SER A 112 -11.90 -24.63 -0.49
N GLN A 113 -10.80 -24.24 -1.16
CA GLN A 113 -9.44 -24.65 -0.81
C GLN A 113 -8.84 -23.79 0.32
N ASP A 114 -9.26 -22.53 0.39
CA ASP A 114 -8.91 -21.59 1.45
C ASP A 114 -10.12 -20.65 1.71
N PRO A 115 -11.08 -21.08 2.53
CA PRO A 115 -12.31 -20.30 2.74
C PRO A 115 -12.14 -19.11 3.69
N MET A 116 -11.12 -19.12 4.55
CA MET A 116 -11.02 -18.21 5.70
C MET A 116 -9.69 -17.46 5.81
N ASN A 117 -8.78 -17.60 4.85
CA ASN A 117 -7.46 -16.96 4.87
C ASN A 117 -6.65 -17.24 6.17
N PRO A 118 -6.39 -18.52 6.51
CA PRO A 118 -5.77 -18.91 7.78
C PRO A 118 -4.30 -18.50 7.93
#